data_AF-A0A3D5DPI0-F1
#
_entry.id   AF-A0A3D5DPI0-F1
#
_cell.length_a   1.000
_cell.length_b   1.000
_cell.length_c   1.000
_cell.angle_alpha   90.00
_cell.angle_beta   90.00
_cell.angle_gamma   90.00
#
_symmetry.space_group_name_H-M   'P 1'
#
loop_
_entity.id
_entity.type
_entity.pdbx_description
1 polymer ?
#
loop_
_entity_poly.entity_id
_entity_poly.type
_entity_poly.pdbx_seq_one_letter_code
_entity_poly.pdbx_strand_id
1 'polypeptide(L)'
;MSGGTLSSVVVTTGSGKAVPGSLGAASDWHTIWALAPSQVYHVTATAVNGQGRQTVTTGAFRTITPRRTFSASTTIGTNQVYGVGMPIMVTFSHPITYRAAVERALEVRSSKPVIGAWYWMSSTQVWFRTKDYWPVHTRVWFSAHLKGVRGAPGLYGDANIAQKFRIGNSLIAIASAASHHMKVWYNGHFKGNWPISTGQPGLDTPDGHYLSFEMGNPVDMNSASFGVMPGDPGYYNVMVYDSVKFTADGDYVHSAPWSVGEQGYVNVSHGCV
;
A
#
# COMPACT_ATOMS: atom_id res chain seq x y z
N MET A 1 -15.65 36.07 -26.76
CA MET A 1 -15.76 34.72 -27.35
C MET A 1 -16.94 34.03 -26.71
N SER A 2 -18.10 33.99 -27.38
CA SER A 2 -19.28 33.28 -26.87
C SER A 2 -20.05 32.69 -28.05
N GLY A 3 -20.49 31.43 -27.92
CA GLY A 3 -21.28 30.71 -28.94
C GLY A 3 -20.59 29.58 -29.69
N GLY A 4 -19.42 29.10 -29.22
CA GLY A 4 -18.73 27.93 -29.80
C GLY A 4 -18.46 26.83 -28.77
N THR A 5 -18.45 25.59 -29.24
CA THR A 5 -18.17 24.38 -28.47
C THR A 5 -16.71 23.96 -28.67
N LEU A 6 -16.00 23.61 -27.60
CA LEU A 6 -14.66 23.02 -27.71
C LEU A 6 -14.75 21.68 -28.42
N SER A 7 -14.04 21.55 -29.55
CA SER A 7 -13.94 20.30 -30.30
C SER A 7 -12.65 19.53 -29.98
N SER A 8 -11.59 20.24 -29.58
CA SER A 8 -10.32 19.63 -29.18
C SER A 8 -9.53 20.57 -28.28
N VAL A 9 -8.88 19.99 -27.27
CA VAL A 9 -7.85 20.68 -26.47
C VAL A 9 -6.66 19.75 -26.35
N VAL A 10 -5.51 20.22 -26.82
CA VAL A 10 -4.23 19.53 -26.73
C VAL A 10 -3.33 20.31 -25.79
N VAL A 11 -2.86 19.65 -24.75
CA VAL A 11 -1.90 20.23 -23.81
C VAL A 11 -0.60 19.43 -23.87
N THR A 12 0.52 20.13 -23.99
CA THR A 12 1.86 19.53 -23.99
C THR A 12 2.76 20.20 -22.96
N THR A 13 3.75 19.46 -22.47
CA THR A 13 4.87 20.03 -21.72
C THR A 13 5.75 20.87 -22.65
N GLY A 14 6.63 21.70 -22.10
CA GLY A 14 7.64 22.41 -22.90
C GLY A 14 8.60 21.49 -23.69
N SER A 15 8.65 20.20 -23.35
CA SER A 15 9.36 19.17 -24.10
C SER A 15 8.50 18.44 -25.14
N GLY A 16 7.25 18.88 -25.36
CA GLY A 16 6.34 18.32 -26.35
C GLY A 16 5.59 17.05 -25.91
N LYS A 17 5.70 16.60 -24.66
CA LYS A 17 4.96 15.42 -24.17
C LYS A 17 3.51 15.78 -23.94
N ALA A 18 2.59 14.97 -24.46
CA ALA A 18 1.16 15.14 -24.25
C ALA A 18 0.78 15.02 -22.76
N VAL A 19 -0.11 15.88 -22.31
CA VAL A 19 -0.71 15.85 -20.98
C VAL A 19 -2.09 15.21 -21.09
N PRO A 20 -2.36 14.13 -20.33
CA PRO A 20 -3.69 13.52 -20.31
C PRO A 20 -4.74 14.49 -19.76
N GLY A 21 -5.85 14.61 -20.48
CA GLY A 21 -6.99 15.42 -20.10
C GLY A 21 -8.25 14.98 -20.83
N SER A 22 -9.38 15.53 -20.41
CA SER A 22 -10.69 15.24 -20.97
C SER A 22 -11.49 16.52 -21.16
N LEU A 23 -12.20 16.58 -22.29
CA LEU A 23 -13.27 17.55 -22.50
C LEU A 23 -14.42 17.20 -21.56
N GLY A 24 -14.93 18.22 -20.86
CA GLY A 24 -16.15 18.15 -20.06
C GLY A 24 -17.38 18.46 -20.93
N ALA A 25 -18.31 19.24 -20.37
CA ALA A 25 -19.40 19.82 -21.17
C ALA A 25 -18.86 20.79 -22.24
N ALA A 26 -19.74 21.35 -23.06
CA ALA A 26 -19.46 22.04 -24.33
C ALA A 26 -18.30 23.07 -24.34
N SER A 27 -17.86 23.59 -23.20
CA SER A 27 -16.81 24.63 -23.10
C SER A 27 -15.68 24.32 -22.11
N ASP A 28 -15.64 23.14 -21.52
CA ASP A 28 -14.70 22.84 -20.42
C ASP A 28 -13.71 21.74 -20.82
N TRP A 29 -12.47 21.87 -20.36
CA TRP A 29 -11.45 20.82 -20.44
C TRP A 29 -10.64 20.82 -19.15
N HIS A 30 -10.27 19.63 -18.68
CA HIS A 30 -9.43 19.49 -17.50
C HIS A 30 -8.38 18.39 -17.69
N THR A 31 -7.27 18.51 -16.98
CA THR A 31 -6.28 17.43 -16.89
C THR A 31 -6.86 16.27 -16.08
N ILE A 32 -6.42 15.05 -16.39
CA ILE A 32 -6.79 13.86 -15.60
C ILE A 32 -6.00 13.87 -14.28
N TRP A 33 -4.73 14.29 -14.33
CA TRP A 33 -3.82 14.33 -13.18
C TRP A 33 -3.31 15.74 -12.90
N ALA A 34 -2.71 15.93 -11.74
CA ALA A 34 -2.01 17.16 -11.42
C ALA A 34 -0.88 17.43 -12.43
N LEU A 35 -0.70 18.70 -12.80
CA LEU A 35 0.42 19.13 -13.63
C LEU A 35 1.70 19.13 -12.81
N ALA A 36 2.80 18.72 -13.42
CA ALA A 36 4.09 18.78 -12.78
C ALA A 36 4.48 20.23 -12.45
N PRO A 37 5.05 20.49 -11.27
CA PRO A 37 5.50 21.82 -10.89
C PRO A 37 6.75 22.24 -11.68
N SER A 38 7.03 23.55 -11.69
CA SER A 38 8.20 24.14 -12.32
C SER A 38 8.32 23.88 -13.82
N GLN A 39 7.21 23.69 -14.54
CA GLN A 39 7.18 23.37 -15.97
C GLN A 39 6.38 24.39 -16.77
N VAL A 40 6.79 24.59 -18.02
CA VAL A 40 5.99 25.31 -19.02
C VAL A 40 5.07 24.30 -19.70
N TYR A 41 3.84 24.73 -19.95
CA TYR A 41 2.84 24.00 -20.70
C TYR A 41 2.34 24.84 -21.87
N HIS A 42 2.09 24.19 -23.00
CA HIS A 42 1.47 24.76 -24.17
C HIS A 42 0.07 24.17 -24.33
N VAL A 43 -0.89 25.03 -24.65
CA VAL A 43 -2.30 24.67 -24.84
C VAL A 43 -2.70 25.09 -26.24
N THR A 44 -3.29 24.18 -26.99
CA THR A 44 -3.96 24.47 -28.26
C THR A 44 -5.42 24.05 -28.12
N ALA A 45 -6.33 25.01 -28.20
CA ALA A 45 -7.77 24.80 -28.12
C ALA A 45 -8.42 25.12 -29.46
N THR A 46 -9.26 24.20 -29.93
CA THR A 46 -10.08 24.36 -31.13
C THR A 46 -11.54 24.41 -30.71
N ALA A 47 -12.25 25.46 -31.12
CA ALA A 47 -13.68 25.61 -30.92
C ALA A 47 -14.42 25.68 -32.26
N VAL A 48 -15.65 25.18 -32.30
CA VAL A 48 -16.55 25.21 -33.46
C VAL A 48 -17.82 25.95 -33.07
N ASN A 49 -18.22 26.95 -33.85
CA ASN A 49 -19.48 27.66 -33.61
C ASN A 49 -20.69 26.96 -34.28
N GLY A 50 -21.91 27.44 -34.02
CA GLY A 50 -23.13 26.90 -34.61
C GLY A 50 -23.21 26.96 -36.15
N GLN A 51 -22.29 27.68 -36.81
CA GLN A 51 -22.17 27.75 -38.27
C GLN A 51 -21.08 26.79 -38.81
N GLY A 52 -20.49 25.95 -37.96
CA GLY A 52 -19.41 25.03 -38.33
C GLY A 52 -18.03 25.68 -38.49
N ARG A 53 -17.89 26.98 -38.19
CA ARG A 53 -16.62 27.70 -38.32
C ARG A 53 -15.68 27.35 -37.16
N GLN A 54 -14.48 26.89 -37.49
CA GLN A 54 -13.42 26.60 -36.52
C GLN A 54 -12.67 27.86 -36.12
N THR A 55 -12.33 27.94 -34.84
CA THR A 55 -11.39 28.92 -34.28
C THR A 55 -10.36 28.16 -33.46
N VAL A 56 -9.07 28.40 -33.74
CA VAL A 56 -7.96 27.82 -33.00
C VAL A 56 -7.30 28.92 -32.17
N THR A 57 -7.03 28.64 -30.91
CA THR A 57 -6.30 29.53 -30.01
C THR A 57 -5.18 28.75 -29.34
N THR A 58 -4.01 29.37 -29.24
CA THR A 58 -2.87 28.81 -28.53
C THR A 58 -2.53 29.69 -27.34
N GLY A 59 -1.99 29.07 -26.29
CA GLY A 59 -1.53 29.73 -25.09
C GLY A 59 -0.41 28.95 -24.42
N ALA A 60 0.29 29.60 -23.52
CA ALA A 60 1.28 28.96 -22.68
C ALA A 60 1.21 29.51 -21.26
N PHE A 61 1.53 28.66 -20.29
CA PHE A 61 1.65 29.06 -18.89
C PHE A 61 2.77 28.27 -18.22
N ARG A 62 3.24 28.77 -17.08
CA ARG A 62 4.23 28.10 -16.25
C ARG A 62 3.63 27.74 -14.91
N THR A 63 3.81 26.49 -14.47
CA THR A 63 3.43 26.06 -13.12
C THR A 63 4.40 26.61 -12.09
N ILE A 64 3.88 26.77 -10.87
CA ILE A 64 4.65 27.29 -9.73
C ILE A 64 5.93 26.47 -9.47
N THR A 65 6.94 27.11 -8.91
CA THR A 65 8.08 26.43 -8.28
C THR A 65 7.77 26.21 -6.80
N PRO A 66 7.56 24.95 -6.34
CA PRO A 66 7.23 24.66 -4.96
C PRO A 66 8.36 25.09 -4.02
N ARG A 67 8.00 25.66 -2.87
CA ARG A 67 8.96 25.94 -1.80
C ARG A 67 9.39 24.66 -1.08
N ARG A 68 8.50 23.67 -1.01
CA ARG A 68 8.71 22.38 -0.36
C ARG A 68 8.10 21.26 -1.20
N THR A 69 8.75 20.10 -1.19
CA THR A 69 8.20 18.89 -1.80
C THR A 69 8.07 17.77 -0.79
N PHE A 70 7.21 16.80 -1.10
CA PHE A 70 7.18 15.51 -0.43
C PHE A 70 7.41 14.40 -1.46
N SER A 71 8.02 13.33 -0.98
CA SER A 71 8.18 12.07 -1.69
C SER A 71 7.31 11.02 -1.02
N ALA A 72 7.07 9.93 -1.75
CA ALA A 72 6.34 8.77 -1.23
C ALA A 72 7.07 7.48 -1.60
N SER A 73 6.93 6.47 -0.76
CA SER A 73 7.37 5.10 -1.02
C SER A 73 6.22 4.12 -0.76
N THR A 74 6.36 2.89 -1.23
CA THR A 74 5.37 1.84 -1.00
C THR A 74 6.05 0.53 -0.63
N THR A 75 5.35 -0.30 0.16
CA THR A 75 5.77 -1.66 0.52
C THR A 75 5.71 -2.63 -0.67
N ILE A 76 5.04 -2.25 -1.75
CA ILE A 76 4.91 -3.07 -2.96
C ILE A 76 6.18 -2.96 -3.80
N GLY A 77 6.91 -4.06 -3.92
CA GLY A 77 8.02 -4.22 -4.83
C GLY A 77 7.55 -4.48 -6.27
N THR A 78 8.35 -4.03 -7.23
CA THR A 78 8.07 -4.20 -8.66
C THR A 78 8.11 -5.68 -9.05
N ASN A 79 7.06 -6.14 -9.75
CA ASN A 79 6.89 -7.51 -10.26
C ASN A 79 6.92 -8.61 -9.20
N GLN A 80 6.68 -8.26 -7.93
CA GLN A 80 6.63 -9.23 -6.83
C GLN A 80 5.30 -10.00 -6.78
N VAL A 81 5.32 -11.12 -6.05
CA VAL A 81 4.14 -11.96 -5.78
C VAL A 81 3.89 -11.97 -4.28
N TYR A 82 2.66 -11.69 -3.88
CA TYR A 82 2.26 -11.60 -2.48
C TYR A 82 1.09 -12.55 -2.14
N GLY A 83 0.93 -12.85 -0.85
CA GLY A 83 -0.24 -13.57 -0.35
C GLY A 83 -1.52 -12.74 -0.44
N VAL A 84 -2.66 -13.41 -0.23
CA VAL A 84 -4.00 -12.81 -0.38
C VAL A 84 -4.33 -11.71 0.63
N GLY A 85 -3.55 -11.58 1.70
CA GLY A 85 -3.69 -10.53 2.72
C GLY A 85 -3.00 -9.21 2.41
N MET A 86 -2.14 -9.13 1.39
CA MET A 86 -1.21 -8.01 1.22
C MET A 86 -1.92 -6.66 1.00
N PRO A 87 -1.76 -5.67 1.91
CA PRO A 87 -2.23 -4.31 1.67
C PRO A 87 -1.23 -3.54 0.82
N ILE A 88 -1.69 -2.47 0.18
CA ILE A 88 -0.81 -1.49 -0.46
C ILE A 88 -0.59 -0.37 0.56
N MET A 89 0.61 -0.27 1.12
CA MET A 89 0.96 0.79 2.06
C MET A 89 1.74 1.87 1.33
N VAL A 90 1.37 3.13 1.53
CA VAL A 90 2.08 4.29 0.99
C VAL A 90 2.54 5.16 2.16
N THR A 91 3.85 5.39 2.23
CA THR A 91 4.49 6.21 3.26
C THR A 91 5.00 7.49 2.63
N PHE A 92 4.65 8.64 3.20
CA PHE A 92 5.04 9.96 2.75
C PHE A 92 6.17 10.52 3.62
N SER A 93 7.11 11.26 3.03
CA SER A 93 8.20 11.90 3.78
C SER A 93 7.77 13.07 4.66
N HIS A 94 6.51 13.50 4.54
CA HIS A 94 5.93 14.63 5.26
C HIS A 94 4.47 14.36 5.63
N PRO A 95 3.96 14.97 6.72
CA PRO A 95 2.54 14.94 7.05
C PRO A 95 1.66 15.50 5.92
N ILE A 96 0.64 14.74 5.53
CA ILE A 96 -0.37 15.11 4.55
C ILE A 96 -1.60 15.63 5.29
N THR A 97 -1.94 16.90 5.04
CA THR A 97 -3.16 17.54 5.57
C THR A 97 -4.30 17.56 4.55
N TYR A 98 -3.97 17.58 3.25
CA TYR A 98 -4.94 17.55 2.15
C TYR A 98 -5.15 16.13 1.63
N ARG A 99 -5.60 15.25 2.53
CA ARG A 99 -5.74 13.80 2.30
C ARG A 99 -6.58 13.46 1.08
N ALA A 100 -7.74 14.10 0.90
CA ALA A 100 -8.62 13.87 -0.25
C ALA A 100 -7.96 14.19 -1.61
N ALA A 101 -7.04 15.17 -1.65
CA ALA A 101 -6.31 15.47 -2.88
C ALA A 101 -5.29 14.38 -3.22
N VAL A 102 -4.63 13.82 -2.20
CA VAL A 102 -3.70 12.70 -2.33
C VAL A 102 -4.45 11.43 -2.70
N GLU A 103 -5.53 11.08 -2.01
CA GLU A 103 -6.33 9.88 -2.28
C GLU A 103 -6.86 9.84 -3.73
N ARG A 104 -7.35 10.96 -4.26
CA ARG A 104 -7.80 11.05 -5.67
C ARG A 104 -6.68 10.81 -6.69
N ALA A 105 -5.42 10.94 -6.28
CA ALA A 105 -4.27 10.68 -7.12
C ALA A 105 -3.75 9.23 -6.97
N LEU A 106 -4.35 8.42 -6.10
CA LEU A 106 -4.01 7.01 -5.94
C LEU A 106 -4.99 6.15 -6.73
N GLU A 107 -4.46 5.36 -7.67
CA GLU A 107 -5.22 4.47 -8.52
C GLU A 107 -4.80 3.02 -8.29
N VAL A 108 -5.76 2.15 -8.04
CA VAL A 108 -5.57 0.70 -7.98
C VAL A 108 -6.44 0.07 -9.06
N ARG A 109 -5.82 -0.69 -9.96
CA ARG A 109 -6.50 -1.50 -10.96
C ARG A 109 -6.16 -2.96 -10.74
N SER A 110 -7.14 -3.83 -10.90
CA SER A 110 -6.96 -5.27 -10.74
C SER A 110 -7.58 -6.03 -11.91
N SER A 111 -7.01 -7.19 -12.24
CA SER A 111 -7.56 -8.06 -13.28
C SER A 111 -8.81 -8.83 -12.84
N LYS A 112 -9.11 -8.82 -11.54
CA LYS A 112 -10.33 -9.38 -10.94
C LYS A 112 -11.00 -8.27 -10.13
N PRO A 113 -12.33 -8.09 -10.24
CA PRO A 113 -13.02 -7.01 -9.54
C PRO A 113 -12.90 -7.20 -8.03
N VAL A 114 -12.61 -6.11 -7.33
CA VAL A 114 -12.54 -6.06 -5.87
C VAL A 114 -13.16 -4.77 -5.38
N ILE A 115 -13.70 -4.81 -4.17
CA ILE A 115 -14.09 -3.61 -3.44
C ILE A 115 -12.99 -3.38 -2.40
N GLY A 116 -12.46 -2.17 -2.34
CA GLY A 116 -11.45 -1.79 -1.36
C GLY A 116 -11.54 -0.30 -1.02
N ALA A 117 -10.79 0.11 0.00
CA ALA A 117 -10.80 1.47 0.48
C ALA A 117 -9.41 1.89 0.98
N TRP A 118 -9.15 3.19 0.92
CA TRP A 118 -8.00 3.82 1.55
C TRP A 118 -8.30 4.12 3.02
N TYR A 119 -7.32 3.92 3.89
CA TYR A 119 -7.39 4.27 5.30
C TYR A 119 -6.08 4.91 5.75
N TRP A 120 -6.16 6.06 6.41
CA TRP A 120 -4.98 6.76 6.93
C TRP A 120 -4.60 6.23 8.31
N MET A 121 -3.51 5.47 8.37
CA MET A 121 -2.94 4.96 9.63
C MET A 121 -2.28 6.08 10.44
N SER A 122 -1.80 7.14 9.77
CA SER A 122 -1.20 8.31 10.41
C SER A 122 -1.31 9.53 9.51
N SER A 123 -0.66 10.65 9.85
CA SER A 123 -0.53 11.80 8.94
C SER A 123 0.43 11.52 7.77
N THR A 124 1.27 10.49 7.86
CA THR A 124 2.31 10.15 6.88
C THR A 124 2.09 8.80 6.22
N GLN A 125 1.01 8.08 6.54
CA GLN A 125 0.79 6.74 6.01
C GLN A 125 -0.67 6.47 5.67
N VAL A 126 -0.90 5.99 4.44
CA VAL A 126 -2.21 5.56 3.95
C VAL A 126 -2.11 4.15 3.40
N TRP A 127 -3.09 3.32 3.74
CA TRP A 127 -3.15 1.91 3.37
C TRP A 127 -4.36 1.69 2.48
N PHE A 128 -4.22 0.87 1.44
CA PHE A 128 -5.35 0.28 0.74
C PHE A 128 -5.46 -1.20 1.07
N ARG A 129 -6.66 -1.63 1.41
CA ARG A 129 -7.03 -3.04 1.47
C ARG A 129 -8.37 -3.28 0.80
N THR A 130 -8.55 -4.49 0.31
CA THR A 130 -9.84 -4.99 -0.14
C THR A 130 -10.74 -5.29 1.06
N LYS A 131 -12.06 -5.34 0.83
CA LYS A 131 -13.06 -5.68 1.85
C LYS A 131 -12.80 -7.08 2.41
N ASP A 132 -12.66 -8.04 1.50
CA ASP A 132 -12.26 -9.43 1.75
C ASP A 132 -10.80 -9.62 1.31
N TYR A 133 -10.20 -10.79 1.54
CA TYR A 133 -8.88 -11.10 0.98
C TYR A 133 -8.85 -10.96 -0.54
N TRP A 134 -7.69 -10.60 -1.09
CA TRP A 134 -7.50 -10.52 -2.53
C TRP A 134 -7.82 -11.88 -3.19
N PRO A 135 -8.52 -11.89 -4.34
CA PRO A 135 -8.67 -13.12 -5.10
C PRO A 135 -7.29 -13.64 -5.54
N VAL A 136 -7.06 -14.95 -5.41
CA VAL A 136 -5.81 -15.59 -5.87
C VAL A 136 -5.56 -15.33 -7.35
N HIS A 137 -4.29 -15.31 -7.75
CA HIS A 137 -3.84 -15.10 -9.15
C HIS A 137 -4.35 -13.79 -9.78
N THR A 138 -4.52 -12.75 -8.96
CA THR A 138 -4.89 -11.41 -9.43
C THR A 138 -3.65 -10.64 -9.86
N ARG A 139 -3.68 -9.99 -11.03
CA ARG A 139 -2.70 -8.98 -11.43
C ARG A 139 -3.18 -7.62 -10.92
N VAL A 140 -2.29 -6.87 -10.26
CA VAL A 140 -2.61 -5.57 -9.68
C VAL A 140 -1.63 -4.53 -10.23
N TRP A 141 -2.18 -3.37 -10.60
CA TRP A 141 -1.46 -2.17 -10.99
C TRP A 141 -1.81 -1.09 -9.97
N PHE A 142 -0.79 -0.59 -9.28
CA PHE A 142 -0.91 0.53 -8.38
C PHE A 142 -0.17 1.73 -8.96
N SER A 143 -0.86 2.86 -9.11
CA SER A 143 -0.29 4.12 -9.56
C SER A 143 -0.56 5.20 -8.51
N ALA A 144 0.46 5.97 -8.15
CA ALA A 144 0.33 7.17 -7.35
C ALA A 144 0.76 8.37 -8.20
N HIS A 145 -0.20 9.14 -8.69
CA HIS A 145 -0.01 10.30 -9.56
C HIS A 145 0.30 11.57 -8.73
N LEU A 146 1.28 11.48 -7.83
CA LEU A 146 1.52 12.48 -6.79
C LEU A 146 2.30 13.71 -7.29
N LYS A 147 2.97 13.64 -8.43
CA LYS A 147 3.75 14.77 -8.95
C LYS A 147 2.84 15.97 -9.22
N GLY A 148 3.06 17.07 -8.49
CA GLY A 148 2.23 18.27 -8.55
C GLY A 148 0.98 18.25 -7.68
N VAL A 149 0.67 17.13 -7.01
CA VAL A 149 -0.43 17.06 -6.04
C VAL A 149 -0.05 17.85 -4.80
N ARG A 150 -0.94 18.73 -4.34
CA ARG A 150 -0.73 19.52 -3.13
C ARG A 150 -1.15 18.71 -1.90
N GLY A 151 -0.17 18.27 -1.11
CA GLY A 151 -0.40 17.48 0.11
C GLY A 151 -0.63 18.32 1.37
N ALA A 152 -0.16 19.57 1.37
CA ALA A 152 -0.36 20.54 2.46
C ALA A 152 -0.14 21.98 1.93
N PRO A 153 -0.36 23.04 2.73
CA PRO A 153 -0.02 24.40 2.33
C PRO A 153 1.44 24.53 1.83
N GLY A 154 1.63 24.90 0.56
CA GLY A 154 2.95 25.09 -0.04
C GLY A 154 3.76 23.80 -0.29
N LEU A 155 3.18 22.62 -0.03
CA LEU A 155 3.84 21.32 -0.11
C LEU A 155 3.25 20.48 -1.26
N TYR A 156 4.11 20.08 -2.20
CA TYR A 156 3.70 19.39 -3.43
C TYR A 156 4.47 18.09 -3.65
N GLY A 157 3.84 17.08 -4.24
CA GLY A 157 4.54 15.85 -4.58
C GLY A 157 5.52 16.08 -5.73
N ASP A 158 6.69 15.45 -5.67
CA ASP A 158 7.75 15.62 -6.69
C ASP A 158 7.84 14.45 -7.68
N ALA A 159 7.31 13.28 -7.32
CA ALA A 159 7.38 12.06 -8.11
C ALA A 159 6.05 11.30 -8.16
N ASN A 160 5.90 10.46 -9.19
CA ASN A 160 4.84 9.46 -9.27
C ASN A 160 5.40 8.09 -8.86
N ILE A 161 4.53 7.20 -8.38
CA ILE A 161 4.85 5.78 -8.16
C ILE A 161 4.05 4.96 -9.16
N ALA A 162 4.64 3.93 -9.73
CA ALA A 162 3.94 2.92 -10.50
C ALA A 162 4.48 1.54 -10.14
N GLN A 163 3.60 0.66 -9.67
CA GLN A 163 3.92 -0.71 -9.30
C GLN A 163 3.00 -1.69 -9.99
N LYS A 164 3.58 -2.82 -10.41
CA LYS A 164 2.85 -3.98 -10.94
C LYS A 164 3.21 -5.17 -10.09
N PHE A 165 2.23 -5.87 -9.56
CA PHE A 165 2.45 -7.04 -8.72
C PHE A 165 1.35 -8.07 -8.94
N ARG A 166 1.53 -9.25 -8.35
CA ARG A 166 0.57 -10.34 -8.44
C ARG A 166 0.20 -10.83 -7.05
N ILE A 167 -1.04 -11.28 -6.93
CA ILE A 167 -1.50 -12.07 -5.80
C ILE A 167 -1.29 -13.53 -6.16
N GLY A 168 -0.56 -14.25 -5.33
CA GLY A 168 -0.23 -15.66 -5.51
C GLY A 168 -1.33 -16.57 -4.99
N ASN A 169 -0.89 -17.69 -4.43
CA ASN A 169 -1.75 -18.66 -3.75
C ASN A 169 -2.21 -18.11 -2.39
N SER A 170 -3.33 -18.63 -1.90
CA SER A 170 -3.80 -18.34 -0.55
C SER A 170 -3.10 -19.28 0.43
N LEU A 171 -2.52 -18.72 1.49
CA LEU A 171 -2.07 -19.44 2.68
C LEU A 171 -2.67 -18.73 3.88
N ILE A 172 -3.49 -19.43 4.65
CA ILE A 172 -4.14 -18.92 5.86
C ILE A 172 -3.84 -19.90 6.98
N ALA A 173 -3.23 -19.41 8.06
CA ALA A 173 -3.02 -20.13 9.30
C ALA A 173 -3.88 -19.49 10.40
N ILE A 174 -4.62 -20.31 11.13
CA ILE A 174 -5.43 -19.87 12.27
C ILE A 174 -4.93 -20.61 13.50
N ALA A 175 -4.19 -19.91 14.33
CA ALA A 175 -3.75 -20.38 15.64
C ALA A 175 -4.83 -20.07 16.68
N SER A 176 -5.07 -21.01 17.61
CA SER A 176 -5.93 -20.79 18.76
C SER A 176 -5.18 -21.12 20.03
N ALA A 177 -4.96 -20.10 20.86
CA ALA A 177 -4.39 -20.24 22.19
C ALA A 177 -5.28 -21.09 23.11
N ALA A 178 -6.61 -21.11 22.86
CA ALA A 178 -7.57 -21.87 23.66
C ALA A 178 -7.59 -23.37 23.33
N SER A 179 -7.43 -23.74 22.06
CA SER A 179 -7.34 -25.15 21.67
C SER A 179 -5.91 -25.65 21.55
N HIS A 180 -4.90 -24.80 21.72
CA HIS A 180 -3.48 -25.09 21.51
C HIS A 180 -3.16 -25.69 20.13
N HIS A 181 -3.91 -25.28 19.10
CA HIS A 181 -3.75 -25.82 17.75
C HIS A 181 -3.77 -24.74 16.69
N MET A 182 -2.99 -24.95 15.64
CA MET A 182 -2.98 -24.15 14.43
C MET A 182 -3.50 -24.95 13.24
N LYS A 183 -4.57 -24.45 12.62
CA LYS A 183 -5.10 -25.01 11.37
C LYS A 183 -4.56 -24.22 10.20
N VAL A 184 -4.08 -24.92 9.16
CA VAL A 184 -3.54 -24.28 7.95
C VAL A 184 -4.34 -24.69 6.73
N TRP A 185 -4.67 -23.71 5.90
CA TRP A 185 -5.29 -23.88 4.61
C TRP A 185 -4.39 -23.31 3.53
N TYR A 186 -4.23 -24.06 2.44
CA TYR A 186 -3.52 -23.63 1.26
C TYR A 186 -4.44 -23.74 0.04
N ASN A 187 -4.67 -22.63 -0.63
CA ASN A 187 -5.67 -22.48 -1.68
C ASN A 187 -7.06 -22.97 -1.26
N GLY A 188 -7.47 -22.69 -0.02
CA GLY A 188 -8.75 -23.12 0.54
C GLY A 188 -8.81 -24.60 0.94
N HIS A 189 -7.81 -25.41 0.60
CA HIS A 189 -7.73 -26.80 1.02
C HIS A 189 -7.08 -26.91 2.39
N PHE A 190 -7.73 -27.60 3.30
CA PHE A 190 -7.17 -27.92 4.61
C PHE A 190 -5.88 -28.74 4.45
N LYS A 191 -4.81 -28.32 5.12
CA LYS A 191 -3.48 -28.95 5.06
C LYS A 191 -3.11 -29.68 6.34
N GLY A 192 -3.66 -29.26 7.47
CA GLY A 192 -3.41 -29.93 8.74
C GLY A 192 -3.84 -29.10 9.93
N ASN A 193 -3.77 -29.77 11.09
CA ASN A 193 -4.00 -29.20 12.41
C ASN A 193 -2.75 -29.53 13.24
N TRP A 194 -1.89 -28.55 13.46
CA TRP A 194 -0.64 -28.74 14.19
C TRP A 194 -0.83 -28.37 15.66
N PRO A 195 -0.34 -29.18 16.61
CA PRO A 195 -0.23 -28.74 17.99
C PRO A 195 0.74 -27.55 18.05
N ILE A 196 0.37 -26.54 18.83
CA ILE A 196 1.17 -25.32 19.03
C ILE A 196 1.22 -24.97 20.52
N SER A 197 2.14 -24.10 20.90
CA SER A 197 2.17 -23.47 22.21
C SER A 197 2.36 -21.97 22.02
N THR A 198 1.41 -21.16 22.47
CA THR A 198 1.46 -19.70 22.30
C THR A 198 2.03 -19.00 23.54
N GLY A 199 1.87 -17.68 23.62
CA GLY A 199 2.28 -16.87 24.78
C GLY A 199 1.68 -17.36 26.09
N GLN A 200 2.52 -17.50 27.11
CA GLN A 200 2.11 -17.88 28.47
C GLN A 200 1.28 -16.77 29.14
N PRO A 201 0.53 -17.06 30.22
CA PRO A 201 -0.26 -16.05 30.92
C PRO A 201 0.59 -14.82 31.31
N GLY A 202 0.13 -13.63 30.91
CA GLY A 202 0.85 -12.37 31.13
C GLY A 202 1.82 -11.98 30.01
N LEU A 203 2.08 -12.88 29.06
CA LEU A 203 2.75 -12.65 27.79
C LEU A 203 1.90 -13.21 26.64
N ASP A 204 0.59 -13.07 26.76
CA ASP A 204 -0.39 -13.67 25.86
C ASP A 204 -0.18 -13.19 24.42
N THR A 205 -0.17 -14.12 23.46
CA THR A 205 -0.21 -13.78 22.03
C THR A 205 -1.52 -13.05 21.74
N PRO A 206 -1.51 -11.79 21.28
CA PRO A 206 -2.75 -11.04 21.12
C PRO A 206 -3.65 -11.66 20.03
N ASP A 207 -4.96 -11.55 20.22
CA ASP A 207 -5.92 -11.93 19.18
C ASP A 207 -5.89 -10.93 18.03
N GLY A 208 -5.95 -11.43 16.79
CA GLY A 208 -6.01 -10.54 15.63
C GLY A 208 -5.81 -11.21 14.28
N HIS A 209 -5.79 -10.38 13.24
CA HIS A 209 -5.40 -10.76 11.89
C HIS A 209 -4.03 -10.17 11.57
N TYR A 210 -3.08 -11.05 11.29
CA TYR A 210 -1.70 -10.68 11.05
C TYR A 210 -1.28 -10.90 9.61
N LEU A 211 -0.30 -10.11 9.18
CA LEU A 211 0.39 -10.32 7.91
C LEU A 211 1.72 -11.00 8.20
N SER A 212 2.03 -12.07 7.49
CA SER A 212 3.39 -12.59 7.43
C SER A 212 4.23 -11.66 6.54
N PHE A 213 5.34 -11.12 7.05
CA PHE A 213 6.15 -10.16 6.28
C PHE A 213 7.65 -10.47 6.23
N GLU A 214 8.16 -11.34 7.10
CA GLU A 214 9.56 -11.80 7.07
C GLU A 214 9.63 -13.30 7.33
N MET A 215 10.60 -13.95 6.70
CA MET A 215 10.92 -15.36 6.94
C MET A 215 12.42 -15.50 7.15
N GLY A 216 12.84 -16.37 8.06
CA GLY A 216 14.26 -16.58 8.34
C GLY A 216 14.54 -17.99 8.85
N ASN A 217 15.73 -18.49 8.51
CA ASN A 217 16.19 -19.80 8.93
C ASN A 217 17.73 -19.84 8.97
N PRO A 218 18.38 -19.64 10.12
CA PRO A 218 17.80 -19.34 11.43
C PRO A 218 17.53 -17.83 11.65
N VAL A 219 16.88 -17.48 12.76
CA VAL A 219 16.68 -16.11 13.26
C VAL A 219 17.24 -16.03 14.68
N ASP A 220 18.04 -15.00 14.96
CA ASP A 220 18.42 -14.60 16.32
C ASP A 220 17.28 -13.77 16.92
N MET A 221 16.46 -14.40 17.75
CA MET A 221 15.36 -13.73 18.44
C MET A 221 15.85 -13.23 19.80
N ASN A 222 16.17 -11.93 19.83
CA ASN A 222 16.65 -11.24 21.01
C ASN A 222 15.62 -10.20 21.47
N SER A 223 15.14 -10.34 22.70
CA SER A 223 14.10 -9.48 23.26
C SER A 223 14.53 -8.02 23.43
N ALA A 224 15.84 -7.76 23.45
CA ALA A 224 16.38 -6.40 23.44
C ALA A 224 15.99 -5.63 22.17
N SER A 225 15.70 -6.34 21.07
CA SER A 225 15.26 -5.72 19.81
C SER A 225 13.90 -5.02 19.91
N PHE A 226 13.07 -5.38 20.89
CA PHE A 226 11.78 -4.75 21.19
C PHE A 226 11.70 -4.19 22.61
N GLY A 227 12.85 -4.00 23.27
CA GLY A 227 12.98 -3.19 24.48
C GLY A 227 13.03 -3.95 25.82
N VAL A 228 13.05 -5.29 25.82
CA VAL A 228 13.27 -6.08 27.04
C VAL A 228 14.75 -6.44 27.13
N MET A 229 15.48 -5.77 28.03
CA MET A 229 16.95 -5.78 28.08
C MET A 229 17.49 -6.90 28.99
N PRO A 230 18.79 -7.25 28.87
CA PRO A 230 19.41 -8.20 29.78
C PRO A 230 19.23 -7.79 31.25
N GLY A 231 18.60 -8.66 32.05
CA GLY A 231 18.29 -8.41 33.47
C GLY A 231 16.82 -8.07 33.74
N ASP A 232 16.05 -7.70 32.71
CA ASP A 232 14.61 -7.49 32.84
C ASP A 232 13.87 -8.84 32.92
N PRO A 233 12.76 -8.93 33.69
CA PRO A 233 11.87 -10.09 33.65
C PRO A 233 11.37 -10.34 32.21
N GLY A 234 11.51 -11.58 31.72
CA GLY A 234 11.10 -11.96 30.37
C GLY A 234 12.17 -11.75 29.28
N TYR A 235 13.40 -11.34 29.65
CA TYR A 235 14.51 -11.30 28.69
C TYR A 235 14.80 -12.69 28.10
N TYR A 236 14.97 -12.74 26.78
CA TYR A 236 15.45 -13.92 26.09
C TYR A 236 16.36 -13.55 24.92
N ASN A 237 17.25 -14.48 24.58
CA ASN A 237 18.05 -14.48 23.37
C ASN A 237 18.19 -15.93 22.91
N VAL A 238 17.51 -16.26 21.81
CA VAL A 238 17.43 -17.64 21.30
C VAL A 238 17.59 -17.67 19.78
N MET A 239 18.39 -18.62 19.31
CA MET A 239 18.46 -18.95 17.89
C MET A 239 17.36 -19.94 17.54
N VAL A 240 16.47 -19.57 16.63
CA VAL A 240 15.35 -20.43 16.21
C VAL A 240 15.31 -20.60 14.70
N TYR A 241 14.65 -21.67 14.27
CA TYR A 241 14.62 -22.12 12.87
C TYR A 241 13.21 -22.01 12.29
N ASP A 242 13.11 -22.05 10.96
CA ASP A 242 11.85 -22.06 10.20
C ASP A 242 10.86 -20.96 10.64
N SER A 243 11.36 -19.73 10.79
CA SER A 243 10.62 -18.65 11.42
C SER A 243 9.87 -17.79 10.41
N VAL A 244 8.62 -17.46 10.71
CA VAL A 244 7.77 -16.54 9.94
C VAL A 244 7.26 -15.43 10.86
N LYS A 245 7.72 -14.20 10.65
CA LYS A 245 7.35 -13.03 11.46
C LYS A 245 5.95 -12.54 11.10
N PHE A 246 5.14 -12.24 12.12
CA PHE A 246 3.77 -11.77 11.93
C PHE A 246 3.39 -10.51 12.75
N THR A 247 4.21 -10.10 13.73
CA THR A 247 4.11 -8.78 14.38
C THR A 247 5.40 -7.99 14.26
N ALA A 248 5.29 -6.66 14.22
CA ALA A 248 6.48 -5.79 14.19
C ALA A 248 7.35 -5.97 15.44
N ASP A 249 6.69 -6.19 16.58
CA ASP A 249 7.29 -6.30 17.91
C ASP A 249 7.97 -7.66 18.18
N GLY A 250 7.89 -8.62 17.25
CA GLY A 250 8.76 -9.79 17.27
C GLY A 250 8.09 -11.13 17.55
N ASP A 251 6.79 -11.28 17.28
CA ASP A 251 6.14 -12.59 17.30
C ASP A 251 6.31 -13.30 15.95
N TYR A 252 6.64 -14.58 16.06
CA TYR A 252 6.89 -15.47 14.94
C TYR A 252 6.13 -16.78 15.12
N VAL A 253 5.78 -17.41 14.00
CA VAL A 253 5.59 -18.87 13.97
C VAL A 253 6.97 -19.49 13.77
N HIS A 254 7.44 -20.40 14.62
CA HIS A 254 8.77 -21.00 14.47
C HIS A 254 8.90 -22.42 15.03
N SER A 255 10.01 -23.08 14.72
CA SER A 255 10.36 -24.37 15.31
C SER A 255 10.73 -24.24 16.79
N ALA A 256 10.13 -25.06 17.65
CA ALA A 256 10.39 -25.09 19.10
C ALA A 256 10.54 -26.54 19.62
N PRO A 257 11.65 -27.24 19.27
CA PRO A 257 11.86 -28.63 19.69
C PRO A 257 11.92 -28.82 21.20
N TRP A 258 12.23 -27.76 21.96
CA TRP A 258 12.27 -27.80 23.42
C TRP A 258 10.88 -27.78 24.09
N SER A 259 9.80 -27.49 23.36
CA SER A 259 8.43 -27.37 23.91
C SER A 259 7.41 -28.36 23.32
N VAL A 260 7.89 -29.45 22.70
CA VAL A 260 7.01 -30.43 22.04
C VAL A 260 6.07 -31.15 23.02
N GLY A 261 6.40 -31.20 24.30
CA GLY A 261 5.53 -31.77 25.34
C GLY A 261 4.35 -30.86 25.69
N GLU A 262 4.53 -29.56 25.50
CA GLU A 262 3.58 -28.50 25.82
C GLU A 262 2.67 -28.17 24.63
N GLN A 263 3.18 -28.31 23.41
CA GLN A 263 2.42 -28.07 22.17
C GLN A 263 1.16 -28.95 22.13
N GLY A 264 -0.01 -28.32 22.00
CA GLY A 264 -1.30 -29.01 22.06
C GLY A 264 -1.96 -29.03 23.44
N TYR A 265 -1.28 -28.54 24.49
CA TYR A 265 -1.76 -28.64 25.88
C TYR A 265 -1.63 -27.36 26.71
N VAL A 266 -0.53 -26.62 26.58
CA VAL A 266 -0.26 -25.44 27.42
C VAL A 266 0.60 -24.41 26.68
N ASN A 267 0.40 -23.13 27.00
CA ASN A 267 1.11 -22.00 26.42
C ASN A 267 2.32 -21.63 27.28
N VAL A 268 3.52 -21.68 26.70
CA VAL A 268 4.80 -21.44 27.40
C VAL A 268 5.72 -20.45 26.71
N SER A 269 5.29 -19.82 25.62
CA SER A 269 6.12 -18.87 24.86
C SER A 269 6.04 -17.45 25.46
N HIS A 270 6.82 -16.53 24.89
CA HIS A 270 6.77 -15.08 25.21
C HIS A 270 5.87 -14.28 24.25
N GLY A 271 5.09 -14.95 23.39
CA GLY A 271 4.22 -14.32 22.38
C GLY A 271 4.24 -15.06 21.03
N CYS A 272 5.33 -15.75 20.71
CA CYS A 272 5.46 -16.60 19.52
C CYS A 272 4.50 -17.80 19.51
N VAL A 273 4.40 -18.42 18.33
CA VAL A 273 3.59 -19.62 18.02
C VAL A 273 4.48 -20.78 17.56
#